data_AF-A0AAU3F4V1-F1
#
_entry.id   AF-A0AAU3F4V1-F1
#
_cell.length_a   1.000
_cell.length_b   1.000
_cell.length_c   1.000
_cell.angle_alpha   90.00
_cell.angle_beta   90.00
_cell.angle_gamma   90.00
#
_symmetry.space_group_name_H-M   'P 1'
#
loop_
_entity.id
_entity.type
_entity.pdbx_description
1 polymer ?
#
loop_
_entity_poly.entity_id
_entity_poly.type
_entity_poly.pdbx_seq_one_letter_code
_entity_poly.pdbx_strand_id
1 'polypeptide(L)'
;MSFLPPASVPPSSLPPSSAPSSGLPPSSAPEPVGVPPFAPLRVRGGAHRLRRAMRRRRRALAAGLAMTAAALAASGARGADALGPDKPDSPGAGAPAAAQREPRPAVEMVSAPVRIADAATVRLLRPGDRVDVIAAANSPAGEASEARVVASGARVTDVPRVSEAAGDGGALVVLTVPRATAAALAGASTTSRLAVTVC
;
A
#
# COMPACT_ATOMS: atom_id res chain seq x y z
N MET A 1 -70.71 -16.69 33.34
CA MET A 1 -69.35 -16.35 32.86
C MET A 1 -69.04 -17.29 31.70
N SER A 2 -69.33 -16.85 30.48
CA SER A 2 -69.22 -17.69 29.28
C SER A 2 -68.16 -17.08 28.37
N PHE A 3 -67.06 -17.81 28.19
CA PHE A 3 -65.88 -17.41 27.43
C PHE A 3 -66.12 -17.53 25.91
N LEU A 4 -65.76 -16.48 25.17
CA LEU A 4 -65.65 -16.47 23.71
C LEU A 4 -64.31 -17.10 23.26
N PRO A 5 -64.27 -17.96 22.23
CA PRO A 5 -63.04 -18.30 21.53
C PRO A 5 -62.72 -17.32 20.38
N PRO A 6 -61.42 -17.08 20.07
CA PRO A 6 -60.97 -16.08 19.11
C PRO A 6 -61.01 -16.53 17.64
N ALA A 7 -61.05 -15.52 16.77
CA ALA A 7 -61.24 -15.57 15.32
C ALA A 7 -60.17 -16.38 14.55
N SER A 8 -60.64 -17.14 13.56
CA SER A 8 -59.83 -17.84 12.57
C SER A 8 -59.54 -16.92 11.39
N VAL A 9 -58.25 -16.69 11.09
CA VAL A 9 -57.78 -15.88 9.96
C VAL A 9 -57.48 -16.82 8.79
N PRO A 10 -58.07 -16.64 7.59
CA PRO A 10 -57.69 -17.44 6.43
C PRO A 10 -56.40 -16.91 5.76
N PRO A 11 -55.60 -17.78 5.11
CA PRO A 11 -54.37 -17.37 4.43
C PRO A 11 -54.62 -16.66 3.09
N SER A 12 -53.78 -15.66 2.82
CA SER A 12 -53.75 -14.85 1.60
C SER A 12 -53.48 -15.68 0.35
N SER A 13 -54.32 -15.53 -0.66
CA SER A 13 -54.11 -16.06 -2.01
C SER A 13 -53.49 -14.98 -2.90
N LEU A 14 -52.27 -15.21 -3.41
CA LEU A 14 -51.66 -14.39 -4.46
C LEU A 14 -51.98 -14.99 -5.84
N PRO A 15 -52.30 -14.21 -6.88
CA PRO A 15 -52.50 -14.73 -8.22
C PRO A 15 -51.16 -14.94 -8.95
N PRO A 16 -51.07 -15.88 -9.92
CA PRO A 16 -49.91 -15.98 -10.79
C PRO A 16 -49.93 -14.85 -11.84
N SER A 17 -48.94 -13.96 -11.77
CA SER A 17 -48.69 -12.96 -12.80
C SER A 17 -48.09 -13.63 -14.03
N SER A 18 -48.92 -13.84 -15.06
CA SER A 18 -48.48 -14.26 -16.39
C SER A 18 -48.18 -13.02 -17.21
N ALA A 19 -46.90 -12.69 -17.40
CA ALA A 19 -46.49 -11.65 -18.34
C ALA A 19 -46.16 -12.29 -19.71
N PRO A 20 -46.67 -11.77 -20.84
CA PRO A 20 -46.24 -12.21 -22.16
C PRO A 20 -44.89 -11.58 -22.52
N SER A 21 -43.88 -12.42 -22.72
CA SER A 21 -42.59 -12.02 -23.30
C SER A 21 -42.80 -11.54 -24.74
N SER A 22 -42.79 -10.23 -24.95
CA SER A 22 -42.73 -9.65 -26.29
C SER A 22 -41.30 -9.77 -26.82
N GLY A 23 -41.13 -10.52 -27.91
CA GLY A 23 -39.84 -10.77 -28.55
C GLY A 23 -39.23 -9.49 -29.13
N LEU A 24 -37.96 -9.23 -28.76
CA LEU A 24 -37.12 -8.20 -29.38
C LEU A 24 -36.58 -8.75 -30.73
N PRO A 25 -36.55 -7.97 -31.82
CA PRO A 25 -35.87 -8.42 -33.05
C PRO A 25 -34.35 -8.56 -32.81
N PRO A 26 -33.66 -9.48 -33.51
CA PRO A 26 -32.23 -9.63 -33.36
C PRO A 26 -31.52 -8.38 -33.91
N SER A 27 -30.80 -7.69 -33.04
CA SER A 27 -29.92 -6.58 -33.41
C SER A 27 -28.79 -7.11 -34.31
N SER A 28 -28.71 -6.61 -35.54
CA SER A 28 -27.61 -6.91 -36.45
C SER A 28 -26.34 -6.26 -35.92
N ALA A 29 -25.44 -7.06 -35.36
CA ALA A 29 -24.12 -6.60 -34.91
C ALA A 29 -23.23 -6.35 -36.14
N PRO A 30 -22.52 -5.20 -36.22
CA PRO A 30 -21.56 -4.98 -37.29
C PRO A 30 -20.40 -5.97 -37.19
N GLU A 31 -19.92 -6.44 -38.34
CA GLU A 31 -18.78 -7.36 -38.48
C GLU A 31 -17.56 -6.89 -37.67
N PRO A 32 -16.83 -7.79 -37.00
CA PRO A 32 -15.67 -7.42 -36.20
C PRO A 32 -14.57 -6.87 -37.08
N VAL A 33 -14.36 -5.56 -37.02
CA VAL A 33 -13.23 -4.89 -37.66
C VAL A 33 -11.94 -5.41 -37.00
N GLY A 34 -11.09 -6.05 -37.81
CA GLY A 34 -9.84 -6.63 -37.37
C GLY A 34 -8.93 -5.59 -36.71
N VAL A 35 -8.53 -5.86 -35.48
CA VAL A 35 -7.61 -4.98 -34.73
C VAL A 35 -6.23 -5.04 -35.41
N PRO A 36 -5.61 -3.90 -35.78
CA PRO A 36 -4.30 -3.91 -36.38
C PRO A 36 -3.26 -4.54 -35.44
N PRO A 37 -2.23 -5.23 -35.97
CA PRO A 37 -1.24 -5.92 -35.16
C PRO A 37 -0.45 -4.93 -34.30
N PHE A 38 -0.67 -4.98 -32.99
CA PHE A 38 0.09 -4.20 -32.02
C PHE A 38 1.39 -4.92 -31.67
N ALA A 39 2.52 -4.39 -32.15
CA ALA A 39 3.83 -4.86 -31.72
C ALA A 39 4.02 -4.56 -30.21
N PRO A 40 4.42 -5.53 -29.39
CA PRO A 40 4.54 -5.35 -27.95
C PRO A 40 5.60 -4.29 -27.61
N LEU A 41 5.19 -3.26 -26.88
CA LEU A 41 6.08 -2.21 -26.39
C LEU A 41 7.10 -2.81 -25.41
N ARG A 42 8.35 -2.92 -25.85
CA ARG A 42 9.48 -3.36 -25.02
C ARG A 42 9.89 -2.22 -24.08
N VAL A 43 9.26 -2.13 -22.91
CA VAL A 43 9.68 -1.20 -21.87
C VAL A 43 11.03 -1.66 -21.30
N ARG A 44 12.04 -0.80 -21.38
CA ARG A 44 13.43 -1.11 -21.02
C ARG A 44 13.57 -1.22 -19.49
N GLY A 45 13.56 -2.44 -18.95
CA GLY A 45 13.62 -2.75 -17.51
C GLY A 45 14.96 -2.47 -16.80
N GLY A 46 15.47 -1.24 -16.85
CA GLY A 46 16.78 -0.87 -16.29
C GLY A 46 16.84 -0.80 -14.76
N ALA A 47 15.73 -0.48 -14.10
CA ALA A 47 15.69 -0.20 -12.65
C ALA A 47 16.02 -1.42 -11.78
N HIS A 48 15.77 -2.64 -12.28
CA HIS A 48 15.99 -3.88 -11.52
C HIS A 48 17.47 -4.24 -11.43
N ARG A 49 18.27 -3.90 -12.46
CA ARG A 49 19.71 -4.16 -12.48
C ARG A 49 20.44 -3.29 -11.45
N LEU A 50 20.09 -2.01 -11.34
CA LEU A 50 20.66 -1.09 -10.36
C LEU A 50 20.35 -1.52 -8.92
N ARG A 51 19.10 -1.90 -8.64
CA ARG A 51 18.69 -2.42 -7.31
C ARG A 51 19.47 -3.68 -6.93
N ARG A 52 19.72 -4.58 -7.89
CA ARG A 52 20.48 -5.82 -7.65
C ARG A 52 21.96 -5.54 -7.40
N ALA A 53 22.56 -4.59 -8.11
CA ALA A 53 23.95 -4.17 -7.90
C ALA A 53 24.15 -3.54 -6.50
N MET A 54 23.26 -2.65 -6.08
CA MET A 54 23.33 -2.01 -4.76
C MET A 54 23.17 -3.01 -3.61
N ARG A 55 22.28 -4.01 -3.76
CA ARG A 55 22.16 -5.10 -2.78
C ARG A 55 23.43 -5.94 -2.66
N ARG A 56 24.14 -6.21 -3.76
CA ARG A 56 25.42 -6.93 -3.73
C ARG A 56 26.51 -6.14 -3.02
N ARG A 57 26.62 -4.83 -3.29
CA ARG A 57 27.58 -3.94 -2.59
C ARG A 57 27.36 -3.90 -1.08
N ARG A 58 26.10 -3.76 -0.64
CA ARG A 58 25.77 -3.76 0.80
C ARG A 58 26.11 -5.09 1.48
N ARG A 59 25.90 -6.23 0.80
CA ARG A 59 26.26 -7.55 1.34
C ARG A 59 27.77 -7.73 1.48
N ALA A 60 28.55 -7.26 0.51
CA ALA A 60 30.02 -7.32 0.59
C ALA A 60 30.57 -6.48 1.75
N LEU A 61 30.05 -5.25 1.94
CA LEU A 61 30.43 -4.38 3.06
C LEU A 61 30.08 -5.00 4.43
N ALA A 62 28.90 -5.59 4.56
CA ALA A 62 28.49 -6.26 5.79
C ALA A 62 29.37 -7.49 6.10
N ALA A 63 29.70 -8.30 5.09
CA ALA A 63 30.59 -9.45 5.25
C ALA A 63 32.01 -9.02 5.66
N GLY A 64 32.54 -7.94 5.06
CA GLY A 64 33.82 -7.36 5.45
C GLY A 64 33.84 -6.90 6.90
N LEU A 65 32.80 -6.17 7.33
CA LEU A 65 32.65 -5.72 8.72
C LEU A 65 32.56 -6.89 9.71
N ALA A 66 31.79 -7.94 9.36
CA ALA A 66 31.67 -9.13 10.19
C ALA A 66 33.01 -9.89 10.32
N MET A 67 33.79 -9.98 9.24
CA MET A 67 35.13 -10.59 9.29
C MET A 67 36.09 -9.78 10.15
N THR A 68 36.08 -8.43 10.07
CA THR A 68 36.91 -7.60 10.96
C THR A 68 36.51 -7.73 12.42
N ALA A 69 35.21 -7.80 12.73
CA ALA A 69 34.75 -8.01 14.10
C ALA A 69 35.15 -9.40 14.64
N ALA A 70 35.03 -10.44 13.82
CA ALA A 70 35.44 -11.80 14.19
C ALA A 70 36.95 -11.91 14.40
N ALA A 71 37.75 -11.26 13.54
CA ALA A 71 39.20 -11.22 13.72
C ALA A 71 39.62 -10.49 15.00
N LEU A 72 38.96 -9.36 15.32
CA LEU A 72 39.22 -8.60 16.55
C LEU A 72 38.85 -9.39 17.82
N ALA A 73 37.72 -10.11 17.78
CA ALA A 73 37.30 -10.99 18.86
C ALA A 73 38.27 -12.18 19.06
N ALA A 74 38.73 -12.79 17.97
CA ALA A 74 39.71 -13.87 18.00
C ALA A 74 41.11 -13.39 18.45
N SER A 75 41.49 -12.14 18.17
CA SER A 75 42.74 -11.55 18.67
C SER A 75 42.67 -11.12 20.13
N GLY A 76 41.48 -10.73 20.62
CA GLY A 76 41.25 -10.41 22.03
C GLY A 76 41.28 -11.65 22.94
N ALA A 77 40.88 -12.81 22.42
CA ALA A 77 40.91 -14.07 23.16
C ALA A 77 42.32 -14.65 23.39
N ARG A 78 43.33 -14.25 22.60
CA ARG A 78 44.72 -14.73 22.76
C ARG A 78 45.54 -14.00 23.83
N GLY A 79 44.98 -12.96 24.46
CA GLY A 79 45.62 -12.25 25.57
C GLY A 79 45.20 -12.73 26.97
N ALA A 80 44.29 -13.71 27.06
CA ALA A 80 43.67 -14.13 28.31
C ALA A 80 44.00 -15.58 28.72
N ASP A 81 45.07 -16.16 28.16
CA ASP A 81 45.64 -17.44 28.64
C ASP A 81 46.87 -17.17 29.52
N ALA A 82 46.66 -16.54 30.68
CA ALA A 82 47.64 -16.55 31.76
C ALA A 82 46.93 -16.44 33.13
N LEU A 83 46.94 -17.58 33.83
CA LEU A 83 46.61 -17.82 35.25
C LEU A 83 45.14 -17.93 35.69
N GLY A 84 44.76 -19.19 36.01
CA GLY A 84 44.12 -19.53 37.28
C GLY A 84 42.61 -19.84 37.26
N PRO A 85 42.16 -21.03 37.69
CA PRO A 85 40.75 -21.31 37.90
C PRO A 85 40.36 -20.91 39.32
N ASP A 86 39.47 -19.93 39.46
CA ASP A 86 38.55 -19.92 40.59
C ASP A 86 37.26 -19.23 40.20
N LYS A 87 36.15 -19.92 40.45
CA LYS A 87 34.78 -19.43 40.26
C LYS A 87 34.43 -18.57 41.47
N PRO A 88 33.70 -17.46 41.32
CA PRO A 88 32.30 -17.55 41.74
C PRO A 88 31.34 -16.76 40.85
N ASP A 89 30.07 -17.07 41.07
CA ASP A 89 28.91 -16.63 40.32
C ASP A 89 28.70 -15.09 40.38
N SER A 90 28.31 -14.49 39.26
CA SER A 90 27.56 -13.22 39.27
C SER A 90 26.68 -13.08 38.01
N PRO A 91 25.44 -12.56 38.17
CA PRO A 91 24.43 -12.52 37.14
C PRO A 91 24.56 -11.24 36.30
N GLY A 92 24.14 -11.32 35.03
CA GLY A 92 23.79 -10.13 34.25
C GLY A 92 24.88 -9.62 33.33
N ALA A 93 25.13 -10.37 32.26
CA ALA A 93 25.41 -9.73 30.96
C ALA A 93 24.49 -10.41 29.97
N GLY A 94 23.21 -9.99 30.00
CA GLY A 94 22.31 -10.26 28.91
C GLY A 94 22.97 -9.71 27.65
N ALA A 95 23.59 -10.59 26.86
CA ALA A 95 23.66 -10.39 25.44
C ALA A 95 22.27 -9.88 25.05
N PRO A 96 22.14 -8.75 24.33
CA PRO A 96 20.84 -8.42 23.78
C PRO A 96 20.51 -9.63 22.94
N ALA A 97 19.60 -10.47 23.46
CA ALA A 97 18.92 -11.48 22.71
C ALA A 97 18.52 -10.72 21.48
N ALA A 98 19.20 -10.99 20.37
CA ALA A 98 18.93 -10.38 19.09
C ALA A 98 17.46 -10.64 18.93
N ALA A 99 16.64 -9.65 19.26
CA ALA A 99 15.21 -9.80 19.33
C ALA A 99 14.91 -10.26 17.93
N GLN A 100 14.60 -11.55 17.82
CA GLN A 100 14.45 -12.24 16.56
C GLN A 100 13.28 -11.49 15.97
N ARG A 101 13.60 -10.52 15.13
CA ARG A 101 12.63 -9.56 14.66
C ARG A 101 11.77 -10.43 13.78
N GLU A 102 10.66 -10.89 14.35
CA GLU A 102 9.78 -11.84 13.69
C GLU A 102 9.64 -11.34 12.26
N PRO A 103 9.94 -12.18 11.27
CA PRO A 103 10.00 -11.75 9.89
C PRO A 103 8.64 -11.15 9.55
N ARG A 104 8.57 -9.81 9.55
CA ARG A 104 7.34 -9.09 9.26
C ARG A 104 6.81 -9.66 7.96
N PRO A 105 5.55 -10.12 7.91
CA PRO A 105 5.00 -10.72 6.72
C PRO A 105 5.25 -9.77 5.55
N ALA A 106 5.84 -10.30 4.47
CA ALA A 106 6.17 -9.51 3.30
C ALA A 106 4.86 -9.06 2.65
N VAL A 107 4.41 -7.86 2.99
CA VAL A 107 3.16 -7.30 2.48
C VAL A 107 3.31 -7.05 0.98
N GLU A 108 2.31 -7.46 0.20
CA GLU A 108 2.28 -7.20 -1.24
C GLU A 108 2.16 -5.68 -1.49
N MET A 109 3.18 -5.12 -2.15
CA MET A 109 3.25 -3.70 -2.47
C MET A 109 2.77 -3.47 -3.91
N VAL A 110 1.93 -2.46 -4.11
CA VAL A 110 1.40 -2.06 -5.42
C VAL A 110 1.77 -0.61 -5.72
N SER A 111 1.78 -0.26 -7.00
CA SER A 111 1.88 1.14 -7.45
C SER A 111 0.47 1.69 -7.66
N ALA A 112 0.10 2.69 -6.85
CA ALA A 112 -1.21 3.32 -6.88
C ALA A 112 -1.10 4.78 -7.37
N PRO A 113 -1.75 5.15 -8.48
CA PRO A 113 -1.91 6.56 -8.84
C PRO A 113 -2.90 7.22 -7.88
N VAL A 114 -2.51 8.35 -7.30
CA VAL A 114 -3.29 9.10 -6.31
C VAL A 114 -3.34 10.56 -6.75
N ARG A 115 -4.53 11.16 -6.70
CA ARG A 115 -4.71 12.57 -6.98
C ARG A 115 -4.65 13.40 -5.71
N ILE A 116 -3.74 14.36 -5.68
CA ILE A 116 -3.52 15.26 -4.56
C ILE A 116 -4.07 16.63 -4.93
N ALA A 117 -4.87 17.21 -4.04
CA ALA A 117 -5.55 18.48 -4.28
C ALA A 117 -4.57 19.65 -4.45
N ASP A 118 -3.44 19.63 -3.75
CA ASP A 118 -2.40 20.65 -3.86
C ASP A 118 -1.34 20.29 -4.90
N ALA A 119 -1.50 20.83 -6.10
CA ALA A 119 -0.53 20.66 -7.18
C ALA A 119 0.82 21.34 -6.91
N ALA A 120 0.87 22.44 -6.15
CA ALA A 120 2.12 23.14 -5.84
C ALA A 120 3.01 22.27 -4.95
N THR A 121 2.43 21.64 -3.93
CA THR A 121 3.15 20.68 -3.08
C THR A 121 3.65 19.48 -3.89
N VAL A 122 2.84 18.93 -4.80
CA VAL A 122 3.28 17.82 -5.66
C VAL A 122 4.49 18.16 -6.53
N ARG A 123 4.62 19.41 -7.00
CA ARG A 123 5.76 19.85 -7.82
C ARG A 123 7.10 19.86 -7.06
N LEU A 124 7.06 19.82 -5.73
CA LEU A 124 8.25 19.73 -4.89
C LEU A 124 8.71 18.28 -4.67
N LEU A 125 7.81 17.32 -4.84
CA LEU A 125 8.10 15.90 -4.60
C LEU A 125 9.02 15.32 -5.67
N ARG A 126 9.90 14.43 -5.22
CA ARG A 126 10.79 13.64 -6.07
C ARG A 126 10.49 12.15 -5.93
N PRO A 127 10.67 11.36 -7.01
CA PRO A 127 10.69 9.91 -6.89
C PRO A 127 11.72 9.46 -5.84
N GLY A 128 11.26 8.71 -4.84
CA GLY A 128 12.05 8.30 -3.68
C GLY A 128 11.61 8.92 -2.35
N ASP A 129 10.87 10.04 -2.39
CA ASP A 129 10.37 10.70 -1.19
C ASP A 129 9.40 9.81 -0.41
N ARG A 130 9.34 10.03 0.90
CA ARG A 130 8.35 9.43 1.78
C ARG A 130 7.31 10.46 2.14
N VAL A 131 6.05 10.07 2.05
CA VAL A 131 4.94 10.95 2.33
C VAL A 131 3.90 10.27 3.21
N ASP A 132 3.25 11.07 4.04
CA ASP A 132 1.98 10.73 4.64
C ASP A 132 0.87 11.34 3.79
N VAL A 133 -0.21 10.60 3.59
CA VAL A 133 -1.39 11.04 2.83
C VAL A 133 -2.54 11.27 3.80
N ILE A 134 -3.09 12.47 3.74
CA ILE A 134 -4.14 12.96 4.63
C ILE A 134 -5.39 13.17 3.79
N ALA A 135 -6.52 12.62 4.24
CA ALA A 135 -7.84 12.89 3.67
C ALA A 135 -8.57 13.90 4.55
N ALA A 136 -9.08 14.96 3.92
CA ALA A 136 -10.01 15.90 4.53
C ALA A 136 -11.32 15.86 3.75
N ALA A 137 -12.45 15.65 4.43
CA ALA A 137 -13.74 15.60 3.74
C ALA A 137 -14.06 16.99 3.17
N ASN A 138 -14.69 17.00 1.99
CA ASN A 138 -15.10 18.24 1.35
C ASN A 138 -16.34 18.78 2.07
N SER A 139 -16.15 19.58 3.13
CA SER A 139 -17.26 20.26 3.79
C SER A 139 -17.44 21.66 3.17
N PRO A 140 -18.55 21.93 2.46
CA PRO A 140 -18.79 23.22 1.82
C PRO A 140 -19.11 24.34 2.82
N ALA A 141 -19.30 24.01 4.10
CA ALA A 141 -19.87 24.87 5.12
C ALA A 141 -18.92 25.17 6.28
N GLY A 142 -17.61 25.30 6.06
CA GLY A 142 -16.66 25.83 7.07
C GLY A 142 -16.54 25.05 8.40
N GLU A 143 -17.34 24.01 8.60
CA GLU A 143 -17.25 23.08 9.72
C GLU A 143 -15.94 22.31 9.57
N ALA A 144 -15.18 22.26 10.67
CA ALA A 144 -13.90 21.56 10.73
C ALA A 144 -14.12 20.08 10.41
N SER A 145 -13.88 19.70 9.15
CA SER A 145 -13.88 18.31 8.75
C SER A 145 -12.68 17.61 9.37
N GLU A 146 -12.93 16.47 10.01
CA GLU A 146 -11.88 15.67 10.63
C GLU A 146 -10.90 15.16 9.56
N ALA A 147 -9.70 15.74 9.55
CA ALA A 147 -8.60 15.27 8.72
C ALA A 147 -8.03 13.97 9.31
N ARG A 148 -7.90 12.94 8.48
CA ARG A 148 -7.33 11.65 8.90
C ARG A 148 -6.19 11.20 8.00
N VAL A 149 -5.17 10.59 8.59
CA VAL A 149 -4.07 9.97 7.85
C VAL A 149 -4.56 8.64 7.26
N VAL A 150 -4.52 8.51 5.94
CA VAL A 150 -4.94 7.29 5.21
C VAL A 150 -3.76 6.38 4.90
N ALA A 151 -2.58 6.97 4.70
CA ALA A 151 -1.35 6.25 4.46
C ALA A 151 -0.20 6.95 5.16
N SER A 152 0.69 6.20 5.80
CA SER A 152 1.91 6.74 6.38
C SER A 152 3.17 6.15 5.76
N GLY A 153 4.17 7.01 5.52
CA GLY A 153 5.48 6.65 4.98
C GLY A 153 5.45 6.04 3.58
N ALA A 154 4.41 6.33 2.80
CA ALA A 154 4.23 5.88 1.42
C ALA A 154 5.36 6.43 0.54
N ARG A 155 5.88 5.62 -0.39
CA ARG A 155 6.99 6.05 -1.24
C ARG A 155 6.50 6.60 -2.56
N VAL A 156 6.94 7.81 -2.90
CA VAL A 156 6.75 8.40 -4.23
C VAL A 156 7.57 7.58 -5.23
N THR A 157 6.88 7.00 -6.21
CA THR A 157 7.48 6.14 -7.26
C THR A 157 7.63 6.91 -8.55
N ASP A 158 6.64 7.73 -8.87
CA ASP A 158 6.63 8.61 -10.03
C ASP A 158 5.76 9.84 -9.75
N VAL A 159 6.07 10.95 -10.43
CA VAL A 159 5.26 12.17 -10.42
C VAL A 159 4.95 12.50 -11.88
N PRO A 160 3.84 11.99 -12.42
CA PRO A 160 3.46 12.22 -13.80
C PRO A 160 3.34 13.71 -14.10
N ARG A 161 4.00 14.18 -15.17
CA ARG A 161 3.80 15.55 -15.65
C ARG A 161 2.39 15.65 -16.22
N VAL A 162 1.62 16.61 -15.72
CA VAL A 162 0.23 16.84 -16.13
C VAL A 162 0.21 17.18 -17.63
N SER A 163 -0.53 16.41 -18.42
CA SER A 163 -1.04 16.88 -19.72
C SER A 163 -2.28 17.71 -19.41
N GLU A 164 -2.40 18.91 -20.01
CA GLU A 164 -3.39 19.99 -19.75
C GLU A 164 -4.88 19.57 -19.77
N ALA A 165 -5.20 18.27 -19.92
CA ALA A 165 -6.56 17.75 -20.10
C ALA A 165 -7.23 17.16 -18.84
N ALA A 166 -6.59 17.15 -17.67
CA ALA A 166 -7.19 16.55 -16.47
C ALA A 166 -7.84 17.61 -15.55
N GLY A 167 -9.12 17.90 -15.80
CA GLY A 167 -9.95 18.81 -15.01
C GLY A 167 -9.94 18.50 -13.51
N ASP A 168 -10.21 19.52 -12.71
CA ASP A 168 -10.37 19.53 -11.25
C ASP A 168 -9.09 19.60 -10.40
N GLY A 169 -8.36 20.71 -10.51
CA GLY A 169 -7.54 21.35 -9.45
C GLY A 169 -6.28 20.66 -8.89
N GLY A 170 -6.16 19.33 -8.96
CA GLY A 170 -5.11 18.55 -8.31
C GLY A 170 -4.16 17.83 -9.25
N ALA A 171 -2.96 17.48 -8.75
CA ALA A 171 -1.92 16.77 -9.47
C ALA A 171 -1.86 15.27 -9.12
N LEU A 172 -1.34 14.46 -10.05
CA LEU A 172 -1.18 13.02 -9.87
C LEU A 172 0.20 12.67 -9.31
N VAL A 173 0.23 11.70 -8.40
CA VAL A 173 1.44 11.08 -7.86
C VAL A 173 1.26 9.56 -7.84
N VAL A 174 2.28 8.80 -8.19
CA VAL A 174 2.24 7.33 -8.09
C VAL A 174 2.97 6.90 -6.81
N LEU A 175 2.24 6.24 -5.91
CA LEU A 175 2.76 5.80 -4.61
C LEU A 175 2.94 4.28 -4.57
N THR A 176 4.06 3.82 -4.00
CA THR A 176 4.24 2.42 -3.61
C THR A 176 3.64 2.21 -2.22
N VAL A 177 2.55 1.46 -2.14
CA VAL A 177 1.78 1.22 -0.91
C VAL A 177 1.31 -0.24 -0.80
N PRO A 178 0.95 -0.75 0.40
CA PRO A 178 0.26 -2.02 0.52
C PRO A 178 -1.07 -2.04 -0.24
N ARG A 179 -1.47 -3.21 -0.74
CA ARG A 179 -2.74 -3.36 -1.51
C ARG A 179 -3.97 -2.84 -0.75
N ALA A 180 -4.08 -3.12 0.56
CA ALA A 180 -5.16 -2.62 1.39
C ALA A 180 -5.18 -1.08 1.49
N THR A 181 -4.00 -0.46 1.61
CA THR A 181 -3.85 1.00 1.64
C THR A 181 -4.21 1.64 0.30
N ALA A 182 -3.89 0.99 -0.84
CA ALA A 182 -4.33 1.47 -2.15
C ALA A 182 -5.86 1.53 -2.27
N ALA A 183 -6.56 0.50 -1.79
CA ALA A 183 -8.02 0.50 -1.74
C ALA A 183 -8.58 1.61 -0.84
N ALA A 184 -7.96 1.83 0.33
CA ALA A 184 -8.34 2.92 1.25
C ALA A 184 -8.13 4.31 0.63
N LEU A 185 -7.02 4.52 -0.09
CA LEU A 185 -6.73 5.77 -0.81
C LEU A 185 -7.74 6.00 -1.95
N ALA A 186 -8.11 4.96 -2.69
CA ALA A 186 -9.13 5.04 -3.73
C ALA A 186 -10.49 5.44 -3.16
N GLY A 187 -10.92 4.80 -2.07
CA GLY A 187 -12.18 5.15 -1.39
C GLY A 187 -12.16 6.54 -0.74
N ALA A 188 -11.01 6.97 -0.21
CA ALA A 188 -10.88 8.33 0.31
C ALA A 188 -10.97 9.36 -0.83
N SER A 189 -10.39 9.08 -1.99
CA SER A 189 -10.40 9.99 -3.15
C SER A 189 -11.81 10.28 -3.70
N THR A 190 -12.79 9.40 -3.47
CA THR A 190 -14.18 9.61 -3.94
C THR A 190 -14.99 10.51 -3.02
N THR A 191 -14.55 10.70 -1.77
CA THR A 191 -15.31 11.39 -0.71
C THR A 191 -14.57 12.57 -0.09
N SER A 192 -13.25 12.64 -0.27
CA SER A 192 -12.35 13.56 0.41
C SER A 192 -11.31 14.12 -0.54
N ARG A 193 -10.84 15.34 -0.26
CA ARG A 193 -9.64 15.89 -0.88
C ARG A 193 -8.41 15.33 -0.17
N LEU A 194 -7.44 14.89 -0.95
CA LEU A 194 -6.19 14.35 -0.43
C LEU A 194 -5.09 15.42 -0.42
N ALA A 195 -4.37 15.50 0.69
CA ALA A 195 -3.17 16.29 0.88
C ALA A 195 -1.99 15.37 1.25
N VAL A 196 -0.78 15.89 1.13
CA VAL A 196 0.45 15.15 1.45
C VAL A 196 1.40 15.97 2.31
N THR A 197 2.12 15.29 3.19
CA THR A 197 3.24 15.84 3.97
C THR A 197 4.46 14.95 3.77
N VAL A 198 5.67 15.54 3.80
CA VAL A 198 6.94 14.81 3.61
C VAL A 198 7.50 14.39 4.98
N CYS A 199 8.02 13.16 5.07
CA CYS A 199 8.54 12.55 6.30
C CYS A 199 10.03 12.20 6.23
#